data_AF-A0A1M6U505-F1
#
_entry.id   AF-A0A1M6U505-F1
#
_cell.length_a   1.000
_cell.length_b   1.000
_cell.length_c   1.000
_cell.angle_alpha   90.00
_cell.angle_beta   90.00
_cell.angle_gamma   90.00
#
_symmetry.space_group_name_H-M   'P 1'
#
loop_
_entity.id
_entity.type
_entity.pdbx_description
1 polymer ?
#
loop_
_entity_poly.entity_id
_entity_poly.type
_entity_poly.pdbx_seq_one_letter_code
_entity_poly.pdbx_strand_id
1 'polypeptide(L)'
;MSGIKHPDKVTNSTPHLGFVFGIILILVVGMIHFCPTKNEYSLGIDWNNGTIGTNVKPLPPSSPLERDQVSAENDMLTYATENGEKNIALYRPVSYWENSLYVQGEKIEQKENYLAYCIRSGKTPNNLTDGDLSTQAFPASYSYSYIVDLGKNYDIERIRIFWGKYGTDSRYITHWKVMCFDEPSVPSKSGEYFLDPERWLIIDKGHFPGSASTTIEASAKCRFLWLFAASLNEKESRFQDWIGIYELEVFGEEI
;
A
#
# COMPACT_ATOMS: atom_id res chain seq x y z
N MET A 1 -29.46 -81.69 3.05
CA MET A 1 -28.52 -82.79 3.38
C MET A 1 -27.23 -82.51 2.61
N SER A 2 -26.22 -81.93 3.27
CA SER A 2 -25.02 -82.62 3.79
C SER A 2 -24.21 -83.30 2.67
N GLY A 3 -22.93 -83.04 2.44
CA GLY A 3 -21.97 -82.39 3.32
C GLY A 3 -20.58 -82.18 2.73
N ILE A 4 -19.70 -81.84 3.65
CA ILE A 4 -18.34 -81.30 3.58
C ILE A 4 -17.31 -82.35 3.11
N LYS A 5 -16.28 -81.90 2.37
CA LYS A 5 -14.89 -82.43 2.44
C LYS A 5 -13.86 -81.35 2.06
N HIS A 6 -13.14 -80.85 3.08
CA HIS A 6 -11.74 -80.39 3.01
C HIS A 6 -10.82 -81.61 3.34
N PRO A 7 -9.47 -81.58 3.31
CA PRO A 7 -8.51 -80.46 3.10
C PRO A 7 -7.37 -80.77 2.10
N ASP A 8 -6.44 -79.83 1.87
CA ASP A 8 -5.01 -80.11 2.12
C ASP A 8 -4.14 -78.83 2.20
N LYS A 9 -3.23 -78.89 3.17
CA LYS A 9 -2.20 -77.91 3.55
C LYS A 9 -1.04 -77.93 2.57
N VAL A 10 -0.44 -76.77 2.31
CA VAL A 10 1.02 -76.67 2.10
C VAL A 10 1.55 -75.45 2.85
N THR A 11 2.41 -75.72 3.84
CA THR A 11 3.27 -74.80 4.57
C THR A 11 4.57 -74.55 3.80
N ASN A 12 5.23 -73.40 4.03
CA ASN A 12 6.69 -73.21 4.18
C ASN A 12 6.98 -71.69 4.21
N SER A 13 7.23 -71.10 5.38
CA SER A 13 8.51 -71.01 6.12
C SER A 13 9.40 -69.85 5.65
N THR A 14 9.40 -68.78 6.44
CA THR A 14 10.39 -67.70 6.50
C THR A 14 11.73 -68.20 7.03
N PRO A 15 12.84 -67.57 6.61
CA PRO A 15 13.96 -67.37 7.53
C PRO A 15 14.32 -65.89 7.71
N HIS A 16 14.43 -65.51 8.98
CA HIS A 16 15.24 -64.39 9.45
C HIS A 16 16.74 -64.71 9.29
N LEU A 17 17.54 -63.71 8.92
CA LEU A 17 18.95 -63.46 9.29
C LEU A 17 19.36 -62.25 8.42
N GLY A 18 19.98 -61.16 8.86
CA GLY A 18 20.90 -60.93 9.95
C GLY A 18 21.70 -59.71 9.49
N PHE A 19 21.42 -58.55 10.08
CA PHE A 19 22.12 -57.30 9.80
C PHE A 19 23.55 -57.40 10.35
N VAL A 20 24.54 -57.43 9.46
CA VAL A 20 25.96 -57.22 9.81
C VAL A 20 26.39 -55.88 9.21
N PHE A 21 26.84 -55.00 10.10
CA PHE A 21 27.50 -53.74 9.76
C PHE A 21 28.78 -54.00 8.98
N GLY A 22 28.80 -53.61 7.71
CA GLY A 22 30.01 -53.48 6.90
C GLY A 22 30.21 -52.01 6.55
N ILE A 23 31.16 -51.37 7.22
CA ILE A 23 31.67 -50.04 6.87
C ILE A 23 32.43 -50.18 5.55
N ILE A 24 31.88 -49.64 4.46
CA ILE A 24 32.63 -49.32 3.25
C ILE A 24 32.56 -47.81 3.08
N LEU A 25 33.70 -47.17 3.32
CA LEU A 25 33.96 -45.76 3.03
C LEU A 25 34.15 -45.62 1.52
N ILE A 26 33.10 -45.22 0.80
CA ILE A 26 33.22 -44.72 -0.57
C ILE A 26 33.17 -43.19 -0.51
N LEU A 27 34.31 -42.56 -0.75
CA LEU A 27 34.43 -41.14 -1.05
C LEU A 27 33.77 -40.89 -2.41
N VAL A 28 32.50 -40.48 -2.38
CA VAL A 28 31.83 -39.82 -3.50
C VAL A 28 31.77 -38.33 -3.19
N VAL A 29 32.62 -37.56 -3.87
CA VAL A 29 32.48 -36.11 -3.96
C VAL A 29 31.28 -35.84 -4.88
N GLY A 30 30.11 -35.70 -4.27
CA GLY A 30 28.86 -35.35 -4.94
C GLY A 30 28.28 -34.08 -4.31
N MET A 31 28.14 -33.04 -5.12
CA MET A 31 27.44 -31.80 -4.77
C MET A 31 26.03 -32.12 -4.27
N ILE A 32 25.79 -31.90 -2.98
CA ILE A 32 24.45 -31.91 -2.40
C ILE A 32 23.85 -30.52 -2.65
N HIS A 33 22.96 -30.43 -3.63
CA HIS A 33 21.93 -29.40 -3.63
C HIS A 33 20.99 -29.70 -2.46
N PHE A 34 21.15 -28.94 -1.37
CA PHE A 34 20.14 -28.85 -0.33
C PHE A 34 18.90 -28.20 -0.93
N CYS A 35 17.79 -28.93 -0.94
CA CYS A 35 16.46 -28.37 -1.07
C CYS A 35 16.00 -28.03 0.36
N PRO A 36 15.87 -26.75 0.76
CA PRO A 36 15.23 -26.42 2.01
C PRO A 36 13.71 -26.60 1.86
N THR A 37 13.17 -27.37 2.78
CA THR A 37 11.75 -27.50 3.11
C THR A 37 11.09 -26.14 3.31
N LYS A 38 9.83 -26.05 2.87
CA LYS A 38 8.89 -24.93 3.03
C LYS A 38 9.11 -24.14 4.32
N ASN A 39 9.69 -22.96 4.19
CA ASN A 39 9.50 -21.89 5.16
C ASN A 39 8.24 -21.14 4.76
N GLU A 40 7.18 -21.31 5.55
CA GLU A 40 6.06 -20.37 5.57
C GLU A 40 6.62 -19.04 6.11
N TYR A 41 7.05 -18.16 5.21
CA TYR A 41 7.36 -16.78 5.55
C TYR A 41 6.03 -16.03 5.61
N SER A 42 5.55 -15.76 6.82
CA SER A 42 4.48 -14.78 7.02
C SER A 42 5.02 -13.38 6.68
N LEU A 43 4.26 -12.63 5.90
CA LEU A 43 4.53 -11.21 5.68
C LEU A 43 4.43 -10.46 7.02
N GLY A 44 5.56 -10.07 7.58
CA GLY A 44 5.62 -9.10 8.67
C GLY A 44 5.42 -7.68 8.13
N ILE A 45 4.23 -7.37 7.62
CA ILE A 45 3.82 -5.97 7.39
C ILE A 45 3.20 -5.49 8.71
N ASP A 46 3.90 -4.62 9.44
CA ASP A 46 3.33 -3.99 10.63
C ASP A 46 2.38 -2.87 10.19
N TRP A 47 1.13 -3.27 9.94
CA TRP A 47 0.03 -2.38 9.58
C TRP A 47 -0.36 -1.38 10.70
N ASN A 48 0.18 -1.55 11.91
CA ASN A 48 -0.10 -0.64 13.02
C ASN A 48 0.86 0.55 13.05
N ASN A 49 2.10 0.39 12.57
CA ASN A 49 3.13 1.44 12.61
C ASN A 49 3.45 2.10 11.27
N GLY A 50 2.84 1.67 10.16
CA GLY A 50 3.11 2.25 8.84
C GLY A 50 4.56 2.05 8.34
N THR A 51 5.36 1.27 9.04
CA THR A 51 6.75 0.99 8.67
C THR A 51 6.80 -0.32 7.89
N ILE A 52 6.92 -0.19 6.57
CA ILE A 52 7.62 -1.18 5.78
C ILE A 52 9.10 -0.98 6.13
N GLY A 53 9.78 -1.98 6.69
CA GLY A 53 11.12 -1.82 7.30
C GLY A 53 12.11 -1.07 6.39
N THR A 54 12.38 0.20 6.71
CA THR A 54 13.35 1.04 5.99
C THR A 54 14.68 1.00 6.74
N ASN A 55 15.59 0.12 6.34
CA ASN A 55 16.94 0.08 6.87
C ASN A 55 17.95 0.66 5.87
N VAL A 56 17.68 1.88 5.34
CA VAL A 56 18.63 2.60 4.48
C VAL A 56 18.46 4.12 4.64
N LYS A 57 19.58 4.83 4.74
CA LYS A 57 19.67 6.31 4.70
C LYS A 57 19.36 6.80 3.27
N PRO A 58 18.35 7.67 3.05
CA PRO A 58 17.97 8.11 1.72
C PRO A 58 19.04 9.00 1.07
N LEU A 59 19.08 8.96 -0.27
CA LEU A 59 19.86 9.90 -1.07
C LEU A 59 19.21 11.29 -1.00
N PRO A 60 20.00 12.38 -1.00
CA PRO A 60 19.46 13.72 -1.01
C PRO A 60 18.58 13.93 -2.26
N PRO A 61 17.54 14.78 -2.18
CA PRO A 61 16.72 15.09 -3.34
C PRO A 61 17.60 15.61 -4.47
N SER A 62 17.37 15.11 -5.69
CA SER A 62 17.89 15.74 -6.90
C SER A 62 17.44 17.20 -6.93
N SER A 63 18.34 18.09 -7.36
CA SER A 63 18.24 19.54 -7.25
C SER A 63 16.84 20.09 -7.54
N PRO A 64 16.39 21.13 -6.83
CA PRO A 64 15.08 21.71 -7.06
C PRO A 64 15.00 22.20 -8.51
N LEU A 65 14.05 21.64 -9.27
CA LEU A 65 13.56 22.29 -10.48
C LEU A 65 13.17 23.70 -10.09
N GLU A 66 13.75 24.68 -10.78
CA GLU A 66 13.44 26.11 -10.64
C GLU A 66 11.93 26.28 -10.61
N ARG A 67 11.42 26.59 -9.42
CA ARG A 67 10.03 26.90 -9.16
C ARG A 67 9.87 28.37 -9.53
N ASP A 68 9.39 28.65 -10.74
CA ASP A 68 8.91 29.98 -11.09
C ASP A 68 7.88 30.40 -10.04
N GLN A 69 8.28 31.33 -9.17
CA GLN A 69 7.41 31.94 -8.19
C GLN A 69 6.48 32.94 -8.88
N VAL A 70 5.40 32.43 -9.46
CA VAL A 70 4.21 33.24 -9.67
C VAL A 70 3.48 33.27 -8.34
N SER A 71 3.62 34.36 -7.60
CA SER A 71 2.80 34.64 -6.41
C SER A 71 1.36 34.85 -6.86
N ALA A 72 0.64 33.76 -7.03
CA ALA A 72 -0.80 33.82 -7.16
C ALA A 72 -1.35 34.08 -5.75
N GLU A 73 -1.69 35.34 -5.47
CA GLU A 73 -2.81 35.68 -4.60
C GLU A 73 -4.08 35.08 -5.24
N ASN A 74 -4.19 33.75 -5.23
CA ASN A 74 -5.40 33.05 -5.58
C ASN A 74 -6.32 33.20 -4.39
N ASP A 75 -7.17 34.22 -4.48
CA ASP A 75 -8.43 34.29 -3.77
C ASP A 75 -9.12 32.94 -3.99
N MET A 76 -8.96 32.05 -3.01
CA MET A 76 -9.35 30.66 -3.12
C MET A 76 -10.86 30.61 -3.26
N LEU A 77 -11.31 30.38 -4.49
CA LEU A 77 -12.70 30.02 -4.77
C LEU A 77 -12.99 28.71 -4.04
N THR A 78 -13.50 28.86 -2.83
CA THR A 78 -14.04 27.75 -2.05
C THR A 78 -15.41 27.48 -2.63
N TYR A 79 -15.50 26.52 -3.55
CA TYR A 79 -16.78 26.12 -4.09
C TYR A 79 -17.55 25.38 -3.00
N ALA A 80 -18.76 25.87 -2.72
CA ALA A 80 -19.73 25.11 -1.96
C ALA A 80 -20.10 23.87 -2.79
N THR A 81 -20.08 22.70 -2.16
CA THR A 81 -20.69 21.49 -2.73
C THR A 81 -22.20 21.68 -2.86
N GLU A 82 -22.90 20.73 -3.51
CA GLU A 82 -24.37 20.77 -3.71
C GLU A 82 -25.17 21.00 -2.41
N ASN A 83 -24.58 20.72 -1.23
CA ASN A 83 -25.22 20.87 0.07
C ASN A 83 -24.75 22.10 0.87
N GLY A 84 -23.95 23.00 0.27
CA GLY A 84 -23.41 24.16 0.97
C GLY A 84 -22.15 23.88 1.79
N GLU A 85 -21.70 22.63 1.87
CA GLU A 85 -20.50 22.26 2.61
C GLU A 85 -19.25 22.65 1.81
N LYS A 86 -18.24 23.18 2.50
CA LYS A 86 -17.00 23.69 1.93
C LYS A 86 -15.97 22.56 1.77
N ASN A 87 -15.66 22.17 0.53
CA ASN A 87 -14.54 21.25 0.27
C ASN A 87 -13.21 22.04 0.36
N ILE A 88 -12.47 21.85 1.46
CA ILE A 88 -11.21 22.56 1.72
C ILE A 88 -10.00 21.99 0.97
N ALA A 89 -10.14 20.77 0.43
CA ALA A 89 -9.12 20.12 -0.40
C ALA A 89 -9.22 20.51 -1.89
N LEU A 90 -10.31 21.13 -2.31
CA LEU A 90 -10.53 21.50 -3.72
C LEU A 90 -9.41 22.40 -4.26
N TYR A 91 -8.86 22.02 -5.41
CA TYR A 91 -7.71 22.59 -6.11
C TYR A 91 -6.43 22.67 -5.28
N ARG A 92 -6.33 21.91 -4.19
CA ARG A 92 -5.11 21.89 -3.37
C ARG A 92 -4.00 21.12 -4.07
N PRO A 93 -2.74 21.57 -3.94
CA PRO A 93 -1.61 20.85 -4.48
C PRO A 93 -1.54 19.43 -3.92
N VAL A 94 -1.34 18.46 -4.81
CA VAL A 94 -1.17 17.05 -4.45
C VAL A 94 0.23 16.61 -4.82
N SER A 95 0.98 16.14 -3.84
CA SER A 95 2.27 15.51 -4.04
C SER A 95 2.11 13.99 -4.06
N TYR A 96 2.57 13.34 -5.12
CA TYR A 96 2.73 11.89 -5.13
C TYR A 96 4.05 11.54 -4.44
N TRP A 97 3.95 10.82 -3.34
CA TRP A 97 5.11 10.31 -2.62
C TRP A 97 5.43 8.91 -3.09
N GLU A 98 6.49 8.77 -3.89
CA GLU A 98 6.95 7.47 -4.34
C GLU A 98 7.66 6.76 -3.18
N ASN A 99 6.90 5.97 -2.42
CA ASN A 99 7.50 5.05 -1.47
C ASN A 99 8.23 3.97 -2.25
N SER A 100 9.54 3.88 -2.04
CA SER A 100 10.28 2.66 -2.35
C SER A 100 9.59 1.52 -1.61
N LEU A 101 8.93 0.63 -2.36
CA LEU A 101 8.08 -0.40 -1.80
C LEU A 101 8.95 -1.62 -1.53
N TYR A 102 9.09 -2.00 -0.27
CA TYR A 102 9.83 -3.20 0.09
C TYR A 102 8.86 -4.37 0.29
N VAL A 103 9.03 -5.45 -0.47
CA VAL A 103 8.32 -6.72 -0.24
C VAL A 103 9.35 -7.73 0.22
N GLN A 104 9.10 -8.36 1.37
CA GLN A 104 10.04 -9.32 1.97
C GLN A 104 11.46 -8.73 2.21
N GLY A 105 11.55 -7.42 2.41
CA GLY A 105 12.83 -6.72 2.61
C GLY A 105 13.57 -6.35 1.32
N GLU A 106 13.05 -6.72 0.14
CA GLU A 106 13.61 -6.33 -1.15
C GLU A 106 12.92 -5.07 -1.69
N LYS A 107 13.72 -4.07 -2.08
CA LYS A 107 13.24 -2.86 -2.73
C LYS A 107 12.72 -3.19 -4.12
N ILE A 108 11.45 -2.95 -4.37
CA ILE A 108 10.88 -2.98 -5.72
C ILE A 108 11.12 -1.61 -6.34
N GLU A 109 12.05 -1.52 -7.29
CA GLU A 109 12.25 -0.30 -8.07
C GLU A 109 11.03 -0.06 -8.98
N GLN A 110 10.30 1.02 -8.71
CA GLN A 110 9.37 1.57 -9.68
C GLN A 110 10.19 2.28 -10.76
N LYS A 111 9.95 1.91 -12.02
CA LYS A 111 10.65 2.52 -13.16
C LYS A 111 10.12 3.94 -13.37
N GLU A 112 11.01 4.91 -13.48
CA GLU A 112 10.74 6.34 -13.79
C GLU A 112 9.73 6.57 -14.93
N ASN A 113 9.54 5.60 -15.81
CA ASN A 113 8.60 5.63 -16.93
C ASN A 113 7.12 5.73 -16.51
N TYR A 114 6.74 5.33 -15.28
CA TYR A 114 5.34 5.34 -14.86
C TYR A 114 4.80 6.75 -14.63
N LEU A 115 5.55 7.62 -13.95
CA LEU A 115 5.13 9.02 -13.76
C LEU A 115 4.95 9.74 -15.10
N ALA A 116 5.89 9.52 -16.04
CA ALA A 116 5.79 10.06 -17.40
C ALA A 116 4.56 9.53 -18.16
N TYR A 117 4.20 8.26 -17.97
CA TYR A 117 2.96 7.70 -18.53
C TYR A 117 1.72 8.38 -17.95
N CYS A 118 1.64 8.52 -16.62
CA CYS A 118 0.48 9.09 -15.94
C CYS A 118 0.24 10.54 -16.39
N ILE A 119 1.31 11.34 -16.46
CA ILE A 119 1.25 12.72 -16.96
C ILE A 119 0.78 12.77 -18.42
N ARG A 120 1.35 11.97 -19.32
CA ARG A 120 0.92 11.93 -20.73
C ARG A 120 -0.52 11.46 -20.92
N SER A 121 -1.01 10.62 -20.01
CA SER A 121 -2.40 10.13 -20.03
C SER A 121 -3.39 11.09 -19.35
N GLY A 122 -2.93 12.25 -18.86
CA GLY A 122 -3.77 13.21 -18.14
C GLY A 122 -4.24 12.73 -16.76
N LYS A 123 -3.56 11.74 -16.17
CA LYS A 123 -3.92 11.10 -14.89
C LYS A 123 -2.99 11.56 -13.78
N THR A 124 -2.93 12.86 -13.57
CA THR A 124 -1.95 13.48 -12.68
C THR A 124 -2.40 13.40 -11.22
N PRO A 125 -1.50 13.56 -10.23
CA PRO A 125 -1.89 13.63 -8.82
C PRO A 125 -2.92 14.73 -8.52
N ASN A 126 -2.89 15.85 -9.26
CA ASN A 126 -3.82 16.95 -9.06
C ASN A 126 -5.27 16.61 -9.44
N ASN A 127 -5.49 15.53 -10.18
CA ASN A 127 -6.84 15.03 -10.44
C ASN A 127 -7.52 14.50 -9.17
N LEU A 128 -6.79 14.32 -8.07
CA LEU A 128 -7.36 13.85 -6.80
C LEU A 128 -8.22 14.91 -6.11
N THR A 129 -8.02 16.18 -6.45
CA THR A 129 -8.63 17.32 -5.75
C THR A 129 -9.17 18.34 -6.74
N ASP A 130 -9.44 17.97 -7.99
CA ASP A 130 -9.86 18.91 -9.03
C ASP A 130 -11.38 19.15 -9.05
N GLY A 131 -12.14 18.43 -8.21
CA GLY A 131 -13.60 18.51 -8.15
C GLY A 131 -14.33 17.82 -9.30
N ASP A 132 -13.61 17.11 -10.19
CA ASP A 132 -14.18 16.38 -11.31
C ASP A 132 -14.13 14.87 -11.04
N LEU A 133 -15.27 14.31 -10.60
CA LEU A 133 -15.42 12.87 -10.34
C LEU A 133 -15.21 11.97 -11.58
N SER A 134 -15.02 12.53 -12.77
CA SER A 134 -14.72 11.79 -13.99
C SER A 134 -13.22 11.67 -14.29
N THR A 135 -12.37 12.48 -13.66
CA THR A 135 -10.92 12.35 -13.76
C THR A 135 -10.40 11.35 -12.73
N GLN A 136 -9.17 10.86 -12.94
CA GLN A 136 -8.55 9.94 -11.99
C GLN A 136 -7.08 10.29 -11.75
N ALA A 137 -6.68 10.33 -10.49
CA ALA A 137 -5.28 10.26 -10.08
C ALA A 137 -4.84 8.79 -10.08
N PHE A 138 -3.94 8.43 -10.99
CA PHE A 138 -3.57 7.04 -11.24
C PHE A 138 -2.06 6.95 -11.44
N PRO A 139 -1.31 6.40 -10.48
CA PRO A 139 0.15 6.36 -10.55
C PRO A 139 0.70 5.20 -11.39
N ALA A 140 -0.17 4.40 -12.03
CA ALA A 140 0.22 3.15 -12.71
C ALA A 140 1.04 2.23 -11.79
N SER A 141 0.59 2.15 -10.54
CA SER A 141 1.25 1.44 -9.44
C SER A 141 0.24 0.57 -8.69
N TYR A 142 0.75 -0.42 -7.95
CA TYR A 142 -0.04 -1.28 -7.07
C TYR A 142 -0.31 -0.66 -5.70
N SER A 143 0.34 0.45 -5.40
CA SER A 143 0.10 1.27 -4.21
C SER A 143 0.22 2.75 -4.57
N TYR A 144 -0.33 3.61 -3.74
CA TYR A 144 -0.09 5.05 -3.83
C TYR A 144 -0.02 5.68 -2.45
N SER A 145 0.70 6.79 -2.40
CA SER A 145 0.78 7.71 -1.27
C SER A 145 0.61 9.12 -1.82
N TYR A 146 -0.54 9.74 -1.56
CA TYR A 146 -0.78 11.14 -1.92
C TYR A 146 -0.77 12.00 -0.67
N ILE A 147 -0.03 13.10 -0.72
CA ILE A 147 -0.04 14.13 0.31
C ILE A 147 -0.71 15.37 -0.26
N VAL A 148 -1.73 15.85 0.45
CA VAL A 148 -2.47 17.07 0.11
C VAL A 148 -2.12 18.15 1.12
N ASP A 149 -1.62 19.28 0.63
CA ASP A 149 -1.40 20.48 1.44
C ASP A 149 -2.67 21.35 1.42
N LEU A 150 -3.38 21.37 2.55
CA LEU A 150 -4.57 22.21 2.72
C LEU A 150 -4.22 23.71 2.83
N GLY A 151 -2.95 24.08 2.83
CA GLY A 151 -2.43 25.45 2.84
C GLY A 151 -2.55 26.18 4.18
N LYS A 152 -3.48 25.76 5.06
CA LYS A 152 -3.69 26.27 6.42
C LYS A 152 -4.06 25.12 7.35
N ASN A 153 -4.12 25.39 8.65
CA ASN A 153 -4.66 24.43 9.60
C ASN A 153 -6.19 24.45 9.57
N TYR A 154 -6.79 23.27 9.64
CA TYR A 154 -8.23 23.07 9.69
C TYR A 154 -8.60 22.11 10.80
N ASP A 155 -9.77 22.30 11.40
CA ASP A 155 -10.50 21.29 12.15
C ASP A 155 -11.32 20.46 11.15
N ILE A 156 -10.82 19.26 10.81
CA ILE A 156 -11.45 18.37 9.84
C ILE A 156 -12.59 17.61 10.51
N GLU A 157 -13.77 17.76 9.93
CA GLU A 157 -15.01 17.12 10.38
C GLU A 157 -15.32 15.87 9.55
N ARG A 158 -15.02 15.90 8.24
CA ARG A 158 -15.38 14.81 7.34
C ARG A 158 -14.43 14.70 6.16
N ILE A 159 -14.17 13.47 5.75
CA ILE A 159 -13.39 13.15 4.56
C ILE A 159 -14.23 12.21 3.68
N ARG A 160 -14.29 12.48 2.38
CA ARG A 160 -14.92 11.59 1.41
C ARG A 160 -13.92 11.18 0.35
N ILE A 161 -13.81 9.88 0.13
CA ILE A 161 -12.89 9.27 -0.83
C ILE A 161 -13.72 8.63 -1.93
N PHE A 162 -13.50 9.00 -3.18
CA PHE A 162 -14.16 8.40 -4.35
C PHE A 162 -13.21 7.40 -5.02
N TRP A 163 -13.40 6.12 -4.71
CA TRP A 163 -12.65 5.02 -5.31
C TRP A 163 -13.13 4.69 -6.73
N GLY A 164 -14.39 4.98 -7.04
CA GLY A 164 -15.06 4.52 -8.25
C GLY A 164 -14.96 3.00 -8.39
N LYS A 165 -14.58 2.50 -9.57
CA LYS A 165 -14.43 1.06 -9.83
C LYS A 165 -13.40 0.36 -8.92
N TYR A 166 -12.42 1.09 -8.38
CA TYR A 166 -11.35 0.50 -7.57
C TYR A 166 -11.84 0.10 -6.16
N GLY A 167 -12.94 0.71 -5.68
CA GLY A 167 -13.51 0.38 -4.37
C GLY A 167 -14.61 -0.67 -4.42
N THR A 168 -15.12 -1.02 -5.61
CA THR A 168 -16.21 -1.99 -5.80
C THR A 168 -15.75 -3.40 -6.16
N ASP A 169 -14.46 -3.60 -6.45
CA ASP A 169 -13.87 -4.91 -6.76
C ASP A 169 -12.66 -5.14 -5.85
N SER A 170 -12.71 -6.22 -5.06
CA SER A 170 -11.76 -6.53 -4.00
C SER A 170 -10.34 -6.86 -4.48
N ARG A 171 -10.14 -6.95 -5.79
CA ARG A 171 -8.81 -7.12 -6.39
C ARG A 171 -7.99 -5.83 -6.41
N TYR A 172 -8.66 -4.67 -6.42
CA TYR A 172 -8.00 -3.37 -6.54
C TYR A 172 -7.53 -2.85 -5.18
N ILE A 173 -8.39 -2.25 -4.36
CA ILE A 173 -7.98 -1.74 -3.05
C ILE A 173 -8.18 -2.83 -2.01
N THR A 174 -7.10 -3.28 -1.38
CA THR A 174 -7.17 -4.25 -0.26
C THR A 174 -6.83 -3.63 1.08
N HIS A 175 -6.08 -2.52 1.08
CA HIS A 175 -5.73 -1.76 2.27
C HIS A 175 -5.73 -0.27 1.93
N TRP A 176 -6.21 0.55 2.86
CA TRP A 176 -6.10 2.00 2.77
C TRP A 176 -5.97 2.63 4.15
N LYS A 177 -5.45 3.85 4.17
CA LYS A 177 -5.24 4.64 5.39
C LYS A 177 -5.32 6.12 5.07
N VAL A 178 -5.97 6.88 5.93
CA VAL A 178 -5.93 8.34 5.96
C VAL A 178 -5.20 8.77 7.21
N MET A 179 -4.23 9.65 7.03
CA MET A 179 -3.47 10.24 8.11
C MET A 179 -3.45 11.75 7.97
N CYS A 180 -3.16 12.44 9.07
CA CYS A 180 -2.91 13.86 9.05
C CYS A 180 -1.69 14.26 9.85
N PHE A 181 -1.17 15.44 9.53
CA PHE A 181 -0.04 16.05 10.20
C PHE A 181 -0.29 17.56 10.34
N ASP A 182 -0.16 18.04 11.56
CA ASP A 182 0.01 19.46 11.82
C ASP A 182 1.47 19.85 11.54
N GLU A 183 1.68 20.92 10.78
CA GLU A 183 3.06 21.35 10.54
C GLU A 183 3.68 21.81 11.87
N PRO A 184 4.84 21.29 12.29
CA PRO A 184 5.55 21.87 13.42
C PRO A 184 5.93 23.29 13.04
N SER A 185 5.78 24.21 13.99
CA SER A 185 6.22 25.61 13.88
C SER A 185 7.74 25.80 13.68
N VAL A 186 8.49 24.70 13.51
CA VAL A 186 9.93 24.71 13.23
C VAL A 186 10.16 24.28 11.77
N PRO A 187 10.73 25.15 10.92
CA PRO A 187 11.04 24.79 9.54
C PRO A 187 12.23 23.83 9.49
N SER A 188 12.00 22.59 9.04
CA SER A 188 13.09 21.74 8.55
C SER A 188 13.45 22.20 7.15
N LYS A 189 14.74 22.44 6.93
CA LYS A 189 15.27 22.88 5.64
C LYS A 189 15.23 21.80 4.55
N SER A 190 14.81 20.57 4.85
CA SER A 190 14.96 19.42 3.94
C SER A 190 13.68 18.62 3.63
N GLY A 191 12.50 19.01 4.13
CA GLY A 191 11.26 18.24 3.87
C GLY A 191 11.25 16.85 4.52
N GLU A 192 12.22 16.55 5.40
CA GLU A 192 12.36 15.26 6.08
C GLU A 192 11.19 14.90 7.01
N TYR A 193 10.29 15.84 7.33
CA TYR A 193 9.15 15.56 8.21
C TYR A 193 8.15 14.57 7.63
N PHE A 194 8.00 14.55 6.31
CA PHE A 194 7.11 13.61 5.64
C PHE A 194 7.64 12.16 5.68
N LEU A 195 8.90 11.96 6.09
CA LEU A 195 9.54 10.64 6.15
C LEU A 195 9.33 9.90 7.48
N ASP A 196 8.85 10.59 8.52
CA ASP A 196 8.65 9.97 9.83
C ASP A 196 7.17 9.61 10.03
N PRO A 197 6.76 8.35 9.77
CA PRO A 197 5.37 7.92 9.89
C PRO A 197 4.85 8.01 11.33
N GLU A 198 5.72 8.05 12.35
CA GLU A 198 5.31 8.16 13.76
C GLU A 198 4.71 9.53 14.08
N ARG A 199 4.99 10.54 13.25
CA ARG A 199 4.45 11.90 13.42
C ARG A 199 3.07 12.08 12.83
N TRP A 200 2.61 11.13 12.02
CA TRP A 200 1.31 11.19 11.38
C TRP A 200 0.23 10.61 12.29
N LEU A 201 -0.77 11.43 12.61
CA LEU A 201 -1.97 10.97 13.28
C LEU A 201 -2.82 10.16 12.30
N ILE A 202 -3.16 8.93 12.65
CA ILE A 202 -4.09 8.11 11.87
C ILE A 202 -5.50 8.65 12.08
N ILE A 203 -6.15 9.10 11.01
CA ILE A 203 -7.56 9.49 11.04
C ILE A 203 -8.42 8.23 10.92
N ASP A 204 -8.17 7.42 9.88
CA ASP A 204 -8.90 6.17 9.66
C ASP A 204 -8.08 5.19 8.82
N LYS A 205 -8.47 3.92 8.84
CA LYS A 205 -7.90 2.84 8.03
C LYS A 205 -8.91 1.75 7.76
N GLY A 206 -8.74 1.05 6.64
CA GLY A 206 -9.61 -0.06 6.30
C GLY A 206 -8.99 -1.03 5.31
N HIS A 207 -9.73 -2.11 5.08
CA HIS A 207 -9.45 -3.10 4.04
C HIS A 207 -10.18 -2.72 2.73
N PHE A 208 -10.60 -3.71 1.95
CA PHE A 208 -11.44 -3.51 0.77
C PHE A 208 -12.66 -2.61 1.07
N PRO A 209 -12.82 -1.46 0.37
CA PRO A 209 -13.90 -0.52 0.65
C PRO A 209 -15.32 -1.11 0.50
N GLY A 210 -15.54 -1.97 -0.50
CA GLY A 210 -16.87 -2.55 -0.77
C GLY A 210 -17.87 -1.58 -1.41
N SER A 211 -17.44 -0.37 -1.77
CA SER A 211 -18.27 0.70 -2.32
C SER A 211 -17.46 1.61 -3.25
N ALA A 212 -18.15 2.37 -4.11
CA ALA A 212 -17.51 3.36 -4.97
C ALA A 212 -16.96 4.57 -4.19
N SER A 213 -17.38 4.76 -2.94
CA SER A 213 -16.95 5.85 -2.08
C SER A 213 -16.93 5.46 -0.60
N THR A 214 -15.99 6.02 0.15
CA THR A 214 -15.93 5.92 1.62
C THR A 214 -16.09 7.31 2.22
N THR A 215 -16.94 7.42 3.26
CA THR A 215 -17.07 8.64 4.07
C THR A 215 -16.52 8.35 5.46
N ILE A 216 -15.69 9.24 5.95
CA ILE A 216 -15.03 9.18 7.25
C ILE A 216 -15.47 10.41 8.03
N GLU A 217 -16.13 10.21 9.18
CA GLU A 217 -16.33 11.28 10.16
C GLU A 217 -15.05 11.43 10.97
N ALA A 218 -14.49 12.63 11.02
CA ALA A 218 -13.21 12.93 11.62
C ALA A 218 -13.34 14.03 12.68
N SER A 219 -12.37 14.07 13.59
CA SER A 219 -12.17 15.19 14.49
C SER A 219 -10.66 15.35 14.63
N ALA A 220 -10.07 15.97 13.61
CA ALA A 220 -8.62 16.04 13.45
C ALA A 220 -8.18 17.44 13.04
N LYS A 221 -7.18 17.99 13.76
CA LYS A 221 -6.63 19.31 13.48
C LYS A 221 -5.33 19.19 12.72
N CYS A 222 -5.28 19.65 11.48
CA CYS A 222 -4.10 19.49 10.64
C CYS A 222 -4.07 20.41 9.42
N ARG A 223 -2.90 20.48 8.78
CA ARG A 223 -2.69 21.13 7.48
C ARG A 223 -2.46 20.12 6.36
N PHE A 224 -1.79 19.02 6.65
CA PHE A 224 -1.46 18.02 5.65
C PHE A 224 -2.30 16.76 5.85
N LEU A 225 -2.81 16.24 4.74
CA LEU A 225 -3.44 14.92 4.69
C LEU A 225 -2.58 13.97 3.87
N TRP A 226 -2.45 12.74 4.33
CA TRP A 226 -1.80 11.66 3.62
C TRP A 226 -2.79 10.52 3.42
N LEU A 227 -3.13 10.28 2.15
CA LEU A 227 -3.92 9.14 1.72
C LEU A 227 -3.01 8.06 1.13
N PHE A 228 -3.08 6.88 1.73
CA PHE A 228 -2.39 5.68 1.27
C PHE A 228 -3.39 4.61 0.85
N ALA A 229 -3.09 3.87 -0.23
CA ALA A 229 -3.76 2.61 -0.53
C ALA A 229 -2.84 1.61 -1.23
N ALA A 230 -3.21 0.33 -1.15
CA ALA A 230 -2.47 -0.77 -1.78
C ALA A 230 -3.39 -1.90 -2.29
N SER A 231 -2.92 -2.58 -3.33
CA SER A 231 -3.48 -3.79 -3.94
C SER A 231 -2.61 -5.00 -3.64
N LEU A 232 -2.93 -5.71 -2.57
CA LEU A 232 -2.17 -6.87 -2.10
C LEU A 232 -3.02 -8.15 -2.14
N ASN A 233 -2.49 -9.19 -2.76
CA ASN A 233 -2.94 -10.55 -2.55
C ASN A 233 -2.23 -11.11 -1.31
N GLU A 234 -2.90 -11.09 -0.15
CA GLU A 234 -2.34 -11.56 1.12
C GLU A 234 -1.92 -13.03 1.07
N LYS A 235 -2.68 -13.88 0.39
CA LYS A 235 -2.39 -15.32 0.29
C LYS A 235 -1.10 -15.61 -0.45
N GLU A 236 -0.86 -14.83 -1.51
CA GLU A 236 0.31 -15.00 -2.37
C GLU A 236 1.45 -14.05 -2.00
N SER A 237 1.23 -13.18 -1.01
CA SER A 237 2.20 -12.19 -0.55
C SER A 237 2.76 -11.31 -1.68
N ARG A 238 1.91 -10.93 -2.65
CA ARG A 238 2.31 -10.13 -3.82
C ARG A 238 1.29 -9.06 -4.16
N PHE A 239 1.73 -8.06 -4.93
CA PHE A 239 0.82 -7.09 -5.52
C PHE A 239 -0.05 -7.71 -6.60
N GLN A 240 -1.29 -7.24 -6.70
CA GLN A 240 -2.29 -7.85 -7.57
C GLN A 240 -2.59 -6.99 -8.81
N ASP A 241 -3.16 -5.81 -8.62
CA ASP A 241 -3.67 -4.97 -9.72
C ASP A 241 -3.22 -3.51 -9.56
N TRP A 242 -3.10 -2.80 -10.69
CA TRP A 242 -2.87 -1.36 -10.64
C TRP A 242 -4.10 -0.64 -10.12
N ILE A 243 -3.86 0.30 -9.22
CA ILE A 243 -4.92 1.05 -8.55
C ILE A 243 -4.85 2.53 -8.88
N GLY A 244 -5.99 3.19 -8.72
CA GLY A 244 -6.10 4.63 -8.75
C GLY A 244 -7.23 5.08 -7.87
N ILE A 245 -7.52 6.36 -7.95
CA ILE A 245 -8.54 7.04 -7.18
C ILE A 245 -9.10 8.16 -8.05
N TYR A 246 -10.38 8.49 -7.85
CA TYR A 246 -11.04 9.55 -8.59
C TYR A 246 -10.84 10.87 -7.83
N GLU A 247 -11.40 11.00 -6.64
CA GLU A 247 -11.44 12.28 -5.91
C GLU A 247 -11.27 12.08 -4.40
N LEU A 248 -10.73 13.10 -3.73
CA LEU A 248 -10.69 13.27 -2.29
C LEU A 248 -11.33 14.63 -1.94
N GLU A 249 -12.44 14.57 -1.22
CA GLU A 249 -13.07 15.75 -0.63
C GLU A 249 -12.79 15.79 0.86
N VAL A 250 -12.54 16.99 1.38
CA VAL A 250 -12.27 17.23 2.81
C VAL A 250 -13.13 18.39 3.25
N PHE A 251 -13.79 18.24 4.39
CA PHE A 251 -14.71 19.22 4.95
C PHE A 251 -14.28 19.58 6.37
N GLY A 252 -14.34 20.87 6.70
CA GLY A 252 -13.94 21.39 8.00
C GLY A 252 -13.84 22.91 8.03
N GLU A 253 -13.43 23.43 9.19
CA GLU A 253 -13.28 24.85 9.45
C GLU A 253 -11.81 25.25 9.62
N GLU A 254 -11.45 26.44 9.15
CA GLU A 254 -10.09 26.98 9.35
C GLU A 254 -9.89 27.37 10.82
N ILE A 255 -8.70 27.08 11.39
CA ILE A 255 -8.35 27.40 12.79
C ILE A 255 -7.17 28.36 12.93
#